data_AF-A0A2W5ZZQ4-F1
#
_entry.id   AF-A0A2W5ZZQ4-F1
#
_cell.length_a   1.000
_cell.length_b   1.000
_cell.length_c   1.000
_cell.angle_alpha   90.00
_cell.angle_beta   90.00
_cell.angle_gamma   90.00
#
_symmetry.space_group_name_H-M   'P 1'
#
loop_
_entity.id
_entity.type
_entity.pdbx_description
1 polymer ?
#
loop_
_entity_poly.entity_id
_entity_poly.type
_entity_poly.pdbx_seq_one_letter_code
_entity_poly.pdbx_strand_id
1 'polypeptide(L)'
;MELQFYPPGWVKWPAAAVAGGTSCDATKWCIALNIDSLSEDPVTGKTLNDTCTAAIGGNIEYINFAFLTKNGKSFAPANPIQATPATTLTPDPQKTFFMNSGDRISVTLHDTEHGLRTQVNDLTPGESGSMTSSAANGFGMIKYAPTRQPSARTSLTTSTRCT
;
A
#
# COMPACT_ATOMS: atom_id res chain seq x y z
N MET A 1 2.13 9.28 -3.50
CA MET A 1 2.09 8.69 -2.14
C MET A 1 1.01 9.40 -1.37
N GLU A 2 0.18 8.63 -0.69
CA GLU A 2 -0.93 9.10 0.12
C GLU A 2 -0.88 8.43 1.49
N LEU A 3 -1.05 9.21 2.55
CA LEU A 3 -1.40 8.69 3.88
C LEU A 3 -2.92 8.84 4.03
N GLN A 4 -3.64 7.75 3.74
CA GLN A 4 -5.09 7.79 3.62
C GLN A 4 -5.76 7.36 4.92
N PHE A 5 -6.66 8.20 5.41
CA PHE A 5 -7.51 7.94 6.58
C PHE A 5 -8.85 7.41 6.12
N TYR A 6 -9.25 6.25 6.64
CA TYR A 6 -10.53 5.61 6.33
C TYR A 6 -11.50 5.84 7.50
N PRO A 7 -12.62 6.56 7.29
CA PRO A 7 -13.61 6.84 8.34
C PRO A 7 -14.37 5.57 8.73
N PRO A 8 -14.91 5.49 9.97
CA PRO A 8 -15.73 4.36 10.39
C PRO A 8 -17.08 4.26 9.64
N GLY A 9 -17.64 3.05 9.61
CA GLY A 9 -18.96 2.76 9.04
C GLY A 9 -18.91 2.30 7.58
N TRP A 10 -20.02 1.79 7.02
CA TRP A 10 -20.03 1.25 5.65
C TRP A 10 -18.95 0.16 5.41
N VAL A 11 -18.92 -0.86 6.27
CA VAL A 11 -17.89 -1.93 6.24
C VAL A 11 -18.18 -2.94 5.11
N LYS A 12 -17.90 -2.54 3.87
CA LYS A 12 -17.80 -3.44 2.71
C LYS A 12 -16.41 -3.25 2.11
N TRP A 13 -15.43 -3.81 2.80
CA TRP A 13 -14.00 -3.67 2.49
C TRP A 13 -13.40 -5.05 2.22
N PRO A 14 -12.45 -5.21 1.28
CA PRO A 14 -11.97 -4.21 0.30
C PRO A 14 -13.00 -3.96 -0.80
N ALA A 15 -12.88 -2.82 -1.47
CA ALA A 15 -13.79 -2.30 -2.52
C ALA A 15 -13.98 -3.18 -3.78
N ALA A 16 -13.69 -4.48 -3.73
CA ALA A 16 -13.88 -5.41 -4.85
C ALA A 16 -15.34 -5.86 -5.06
N ALA A 17 -16.32 -5.19 -4.47
CA ALA A 17 -17.73 -5.36 -4.82
C ALA A 17 -18.47 -4.02 -4.78
N VAL A 18 -18.23 -3.19 -5.80
CA VAL A 18 -19.17 -2.20 -6.37
C VAL A 18 -19.92 -1.32 -5.36
N ALA A 19 -19.52 -0.05 -5.28
CA ALA A 19 -20.30 1.07 -4.72
C ALA A 19 -20.80 0.89 -3.27
N GLY A 20 -19.99 1.34 -2.30
CA GLY A 20 -20.53 1.83 -1.03
C GLY A 20 -19.67 1.65 0.22
N GLY A 21 -18.67 0.77 0.23
CA GLY A 21 -17.85 0.57 1.44
C GLY A 21 -16.53 1.32 1.42
N THR A 22 -16.33 2.29 2.31
CA THR A 22 -15.09 3.09 2.42
C THR A 22 -14.33 2.88 3.73
N SER A 23 -14.74 1.92 4.57
CA SER A 23 -14.14 1.72 5.89
C SER A 23 -13.60 0.31 6.14
N CYS A 24 -12.51 0.29 6.89
CA CYS A 24 -11.89 -0.87 7.52
C CYS A 24 -12.57 -1.35 8.81
N ASP A 25 -13.36 -0.51 9.49
CA ASP A 25 -14.06 -0.86 10.74
C ASP A 25 -15.40 -0.12 10.89
N ALA A 26 -16.35 -0.70 11.61
CA ALA A 26 -17.68 -0.11 11.78
C ALA A 26 -17.69 1.14 12.65
N THR A 27 -16.70 1.29 13.53
CA THR A 27 -16.69 2.25 14.64
C THR A 27 -15.38 3.01 14.77
N LYS A 28 -14.29 2.49 14.20
CA LYS A 28 -12.96 3.07 14.28
C LYS A 28 -12.43 3.53 12.92
N TRP A 29 -11.59 4.55 12.97
CA TRP A 29 -10.74 4.94 11.86
C TRP A 29 -9.56 3.97 11.76
N CYS A 30 -9.08 3.73 10.55
CA CYS A 30 -7.75 3.21 10.31
C CYS A 30 -7.05 4.05 9.24
N ILE A 31 -5.78 3.77 9.02
CA ILE A 31 -4.93 4.53 8.12
C ILE A 31 -4.12 3.55 7.28
N ALA A 32 -3.92 3.85 6.01
CA ALA A 32 -2.98 3.14 5.16
C ALA A 32 -1.99 4.08 4.49
N LEU A 33 -0.79 3.56 4.25
CA LEU A 33 0.20 4.17 3.37
C LEU A 33 0.03 3.58 1.98
N ASN A 34 -0.41 4.43 1.05
CA ASN A 34 -0.70 4.09 -0.34
C ASN A 34 0.32 4.75 -1.26
N ILE A 35 0.79 4.01 -2.26
CA ILE A 35 1.61 4.58 -3.33
C ILE A 35 1.07 4.08 -4.66
N ASP A 36 0.28 4.93 -5.30
CA ASP A 36 -0.17 4.73 -6.67
C ASP A 36 0.95 5.13 -7.64
N SER A 37 1.10 4.34 -8.69
CA SER A 37 2.17 4.49 -9.68
C SER A 37 1.63 4.20 -11.06
N LEU A 38 1.91 5.12 -12.00
CA LEU A 38 1.56 4.97 -13.40
C LEU A 38 2.76 4.42 -14.18
N SER A 39 2.58 3.29 -14.85
CA SER A 39 3.62 2.63 -15.63
C SER A 39 3.62 3.06 -17.09
N GLU A 40 3.90 4.34 -17.30
CA GLU A 40 3.92 4.97 -18.61
C GLU A 40 5.18 5.82 -18.76
N ASP A 41 5.81 5.78 -19.94
CA ASP A 41 6.79 6.77 -20.33
C ASP A 41 6.05 8.06 -20.70
N PRO A 42 6.21 9.16 -19.92
CA PRO A 42 5.44 10.39 -20.12
C PRO A 42 5.84 11.15 -21.40
N VAL A 43 6.93 10.75 -22.08
CA VAL A 43 7.38 11.37 -23.33
C VAL A 43 6.80 10.64 -24.54
N THR A 44 6.80 9.30 -24.50
CA THR A 44 6.40 8.48 -25.66
C THR A 44 5.01 7.87 -25.54
N GLY A 45 4.39 7.92 -24.36
CA GLY A 45 3.13 7.23 -24.05
C GLY A 45 3.23 5.70 -24.06
N LYS A 46 4.45 5.15 -24.07
CA LYS A 46 4.65 3.70 -24.05
C LYS A 46 4.40 3.16 -22.64
N THR A 47 3.58 2.12 -22.55
CA THR A 47 3.23 1.48 -21.29
C THR A 47 3.99 0.16 -21.09
N LEU A 48 3.70 -0.56 -20.00
CA LEU A 48 4.22 -1.91 -19.76
C LEU A 48 3.80 -2.88 -20.86
N ASN A 49 4.66 -3.89 -21.10
CA ASN A 49 4.26 -5.04 -21.90
C ASN A 49 3.12 -5.84 -21.22
N ASP A 50 2.35 -6.59 -22.01
CA ASP A 50 1.18 -7.35 -21.54
C ASP A 50 1.47 -8.31 -20.38
N THR A 51 2.67 -8.92 -20.33
CA THR A 51 3.06 -9.82 -19.23
C THR A 51 3.15 -9.05 -17.91
N CYS A 52 3.75 -7.86 -17.94
CA CYS A 52 3.81 -7.01 -16.76
C CYS A 52 2.45 -6.43 -16.38
N THR A 53 1.67 -5.97 -17.35
CA THR A 53 0.31 -5.46 -17.12
C THR A 53 -0.59 -6.54 -16.50
N ALA A 54 -0.53 -7.77 -16.98
CA ALA A 54 -1.28 -8.88 -16.42
C ALA A 54 -0.87 -9.20 -14.97
N ALA A 55 0.42 -9.09 -14.63
CA ALA A 55 0.94 -9.37 -13.29
C ALA A 55 0.48 -8.38 -12.21
N ILE A 56 -0.01 -7.19 -12.60
CA ILE A 56 -0.50 -6.14 -11.69
C ILE A 56 -2.01 -5.90 -11.81
N GLY A 57 -2.76 -6.92 -12.21
CA GLY A 57 -4.23 -6.86 -12.25
C GLY A 57 -4.81 -6.27 -13.53
N GLY A 58 -4.02 -6.19 -14.61
CA GLY A 58 -4.51 -5.80 -15.94
C GLY A 58 -4.60 -4.28 -16.17
N ASN A 59 -4.02 -3.47 -15.29
CA ASN A 59 -3.93 -2.01 -15.43
C ASN A 59 -2.45 -1.56 -15.47
N ILE A 60 -2.17 -0.40 -16.05
CA ILE A 60 -0.86 0.26 -16.04
C ILE A 60 -0.64 1.10 -14.78
N GLU A 61 -1.73 1.47 -14.10
CA GLU A 61 -1.71 2.06 -12.76
C GLU A 61 -1.87 0.96 -11.71
N TYR A 62 -1.00 0.97 -10.71
CA TYR A 62 -0.99 -0.01 -9.63
C TYR A 62 -0.71 0.65 -8.28
N ILE A 63 -1.09 -0.05 -7.22
CA ILE A 63 -0.97 0.43 -5.84
C ILE A 63 0.00 -0.41 -5.02
N ASN A 64 0.87 0.25 -4.26
CA ASN A 64 1.43 -0.32 -3.04
C ASN A 64 0.53 0.08 -1.86
N PHE A 65 0.18 -0.87 -1.00
CA PHE A 65 -0.78 -0.63 0.07
C PHE A 65 -0.35 -1.33 1.35
N ALA A 66 -0.31 -0.61 2.47
CA ALA A 66 -0.20 -1.21 3.79
C ALA A 66 -0.91 -0.37 4.86
N PHE A 67 -1.71 -1.02 5.69
CA PHE A 67 -2.25 -0.38 6.89
C PHE A 67 -1.13 0.02 7.85
N LEU A 68 -1.26 1.17 8.51
CA LEU A 68 -0.42 1.49 9.65
C LEU A 68 -0.66 0.44 10.75
N THR A 69 0.42 -0.07 11.30
CA THR A 69 0.37 -1.06 12.38
C THR A 69 0.97 -0.48 13.64
N LYS A 70 0.57 -1.05 14.79
CA LYS A 70 1.07 -0.61 16.10
C LYS A 70 2.59 -0.74 16.25
N ASN A 71 3.22 -1.60 15.45
CA ASN A 71 4.66 -1.87 15.50
C ASN A 71 5.42 -1.46 14.23
N GLY A 72 4.77 -0.82 13.26
CA GLY A 72 5.41 -0.36 12.02
C GLY A 72 5.77 -1.45 11.01
N LYS A 73 5.36 -2.71 11.27
CA LYS A 73 5.60 -3.85 10.38
C LYS A 73 4.34 -4.18 9.58
N SER A 74 4.46 -4.32 8.26
CA SER A 74 3.36 -4.82 7.44
C SER A 74 3.06 -6.28 7.80
N PHE A 75 1.78 -6.65 7.83
CA PHE A 75 1.34 -8.03 8.07
C PHE A 75 0.99 -8.80 6.80
N ALA A 76 1.06 -8.13 5.65
CA ALA A 76 0.84 -8.70 4.32
C ALA A 76 1.79 -8.05 3.30
N PRO A 77 2.03 -8.67 2.13
CA PRO A 77 2.81 -8.05 1.08
C PRO A 77 2.19 -6.71 0.65
N ALA A 78 2.98 -5.65 0.67
CA ALA A 78 2.55 -4.29 0.36
C ALA A 78 2.76 -3.90 -1.12
N ASN A 79 3.23 -4.83 -1.96
CA ASN A 79 3.53 -4.63 -3.37
C ASN A 79 2.41 -5.12 -4.29
N PRO A 80 2.29 -4.57 -5.52
CA PRO A 80 1.19 -4.84 -6.44
C PRO A 80 1.12 -6.28 -6.99
N ILE A 81 2.21 -7.05 -6.92
CA ILE A 81 2.25 -8.42 -7.48
C ILE A 81 1.72 -9.45 -6.47
N GLN A 82 2.07 -9.28 -5.20
CA GLN A 82 1.73 -10.23 -4.14
C GLN A 82 0.55 -9.77 -3.30
N ALA A 83 0.03 -8.56 -3.53
CA ALA A 83 -1.14 -8.06 -2.85
C ALA A 83 -2.36 -8.93 -3.14
N THR A 84 -3.13 -9.25 -2.10
CA THR A 84 -4.43 -9.90 -2.26
C THR A 84 -5.52 -9.11 -1.55
N PRO A 85 -6.77 -9.14 -2.04
CA PRO A 85 -7.88 -8.53 -1.33
C PRO A 85 -8.03 -9.05 0.12
N ALA A 86 -7.87 -10.36 0.32
CA ALA A 86 -8.10 -11.00 1.60
C ALA A 86 -7.06 -10.68 2.68
N THR A 87 -5.81 -10.34 2.30
CA THR A 87 -4.72 -10.13 3.26
C THR A 87 -4.12 -8.74 3.23
N THR A 88 -3.92 -8.15 2.05
CA THR A 88 -3.28 -6.82 1.91
C THR A 88 -4.31 -5.72 2.10
N LEU A 89 -5.46 -5.91 1.46
CA LEU A 89 -6.56 -4.96 1.51
C LEU A 89 -7.61 -5.39 2.53
N THR A 90 -7.26 -6.07 3.61
CA THR A 90 -8.20 -6.34 4.73
C THR A 90 -7.45 -6.09 6.03
N PRO A 91 -7.95 -5.24 6.94
CA PRO A 91 -7.25 -4.94 8.18
C PRO A 91 -7.20 -6.19 9.08
N ASP A 92 -6.05 -6.43 9.69
CA ASP A 92 -5.92 -7.39 10.79
C ASP A 92 -6.24 -6.66 12.11
N PRO A 93 -7.34 -6.98 12.82
CA PRO A 93 -7.75 -6.28 14.03
C PRO A 93 -6.72 -6.30 15.16
N GLN A 94 -5.81 -7.29 15.16
CA GLN A 94 -4.78 -7.46 16.19
C GLN A 94 -3.54 -6.62 15.91
N LYS A 95 -3.30 -6.24 14.65
CA LYS A 95 -2.05 -5.58 14.22
C LYS A 95 -2.27 -4.14 13.75
N THR A 96 -3.41 -3.90 13.12
CA THR A 96 -3.77 -2.59 12.56
C THR A 96 -3.91 -1.58 13.67
N PHE A 97 -3.40 -0.37 13.43
CA PHE A 97 -3.62 0.77 14.31
C PHE A 97 -4.99 1.39 14.00
N PHE A 98 -5.84 1.46 15.02
CA PHE A 98 -7.18 2.03 14.94
C PHE A 98 -7.34 3.21 15.90
N MET A 99 -8.15 4.18 15.51
CA MET A 99 -8.46 5.37 16.31
C MET A 99 -9.97 5.55 16.41
N ASN A 100 -10.45 6.22 17.45
CA ASN A 100 -11.87 6.55 17.60
C ASN A 100 -12.18 7.89 16.93
N SER A 101 -13.46 8.09 16.60
CA SER A 101 -13.93 9.40 16.16
C SER A 101 -13.79 10.43 17.30
N GLY A 102 -13.25 11.60 16.98
CA GLY A 102 -13.01 12.68 17.95
C GLY A 102 -11.63 12.66 18.61
N ASP A 103 -10.82 11.63 18.33
CA ASP A 103 -9.44 11.55 18.82
C ASP A 103 -8.55 12.66 18.24
N ARG A 104 -7.62 13.17 19.06
CA ARG A 104 -6.66 14.21 18.65
C ARG A 104 -5.38 13.52 18.21
N ILE A 105 -4.96 13.77 16.98
CA ILE A 105 -3.80 13.07 16.42
C ILE A 105 -2.67 14.03 16.06
N SER A 106 -1.45 13.52 16.10
CA SER A 106 -0.28 14.14 15.48
C SER A 106 0.24 13.23 14.37
N VAL A 107 0.49 13.81 13.20
CA VAL A 107 0.99 13.10 12.03
C VAL A 107 2.41 13.56 11.74
N THR A 108 3.32 12.63 11.52
CA THR A 108 4.71 12.92 11.14
C THR A 108 5.11 12.07 9.94
N LEU A 109 5.67 12.73 8.93
CA LEU A 109 6.26 12.11 7.76
C LEU A 109 7.74 12.51 7.72
N HIS A 110 8.62 11.53 7.57
CA HIS A 110 10.05 11.78 7.43
C HIS A 110 10.72 10.66 6.65
N ASP A 111 11.82 10.99 5.98
CA ASP A 111 12.66 10.00 5.33
C ASP A 111 13.48 9.20 6.35
N THR A 112 13.70 7.93 6.03
CA THR A 112 14.63 7.04 6.72
C THR A 112 15.63 6.49 5.71
N GLU A 113 16.68 5.82 6.16
CA GLU A 113 17.61 5.10 5.27
C GLU A 113 16.90 4.10 4.33
N HIS A 114 15.73 3.58 4.73
CA HIS A 114 15.04 2.51 4.01
C HIS A 114 13.77 2.95 3.27
N GLY A 115 13.42 4.24 3.33
CA GLY A 115 12.23 4.81 2.69
C GLY A 115 11.48 5.80 3.57
N LEU A 116 10.37 6.33 3.04
CA LEU A 116 9.52 7.26 3.77
C LEU A 116 8.81 6.55 4.93
N ARG A 117 8.87 7.13 6.12
CA ARG A 117 8.13 6.69 7.29
C ARG A 117 6.96 7.63 7.57
N THR A 118 5.78 7.04 7.72
CA THR A 118 4.59 7.69 8.24
C THR A 118 4.37 7.23 9.68
N GLN A 119 4.06 8.17 10.57
CA GLN A 119 3.72 7.89 11.94
C GLN A 119 2.52 8.74 12.35
N VAL A 120 1.57 8.12 13.04
CA VAL A 120 0.42 8.77 13.62
C VAL A 120 0.39 8.44 15.11
N ASN A 121 0.45 9.48 15.92
CA ASN A 121 0.31 9.39 17.37
C ASN A 121 -1.09 9.85 17.71
N ASP A 122 -1.88 8.96 18.31
CA ASP A 122 -3.18 9.30 18.86
C ASP A 122 -3.00 9.78 20.31
N LEU A 123 -3.19 11.09 20.49
CA LEU A 123 -2.90 11.81 21.72
C LEU A 123 -4.00 11.64 22.77
N THR A 124 -5.17 11.09 22.41
CA THR A 124 -6.27 10.87 23.35
C THR A 124 -6.07 9.57 24.18
N PRO A 125 -5.97 8.36 23.59
CA PRO A 125 -5.66 7.13 24.31
C PRO A 125 -4.13 6.91 24.49
N GLY A 126 -3.28 7.67 23.77
CA GLY A 126 -1.83 7.55 23.84
C GLY A 126 -1.25 6.38 23.02
N GLU A 127 -1.98 5.85 22.04
CA GLU A 127 -1.48 4.82 21.12
C GLU A 127 -0.81 5.44 19.88
N SER A 128 -0.07 4.64 19.12
CA SER A 128 0.54 5.11 17.86
C SER A 128 0.60 4.00 16.82
N GLY A 129 0.48 4.40 15.56
CA GLY A 129 0.68 3.56 14.39
C GLY A 129 1.78 4.11 13.52
N SER A 130 2.48 3.23 12.80
CA SER A 130 3.45 3.66 11.80
C SER A 130 3.52 2.70 10.63
N MET A 131 4.14 3.16 9.55
CA MET A 131 4.53 2.34 8.42
C MET A 131 5.76 2.97 7.74
N THR A 132 6.63 2.15 7.17
CA THR A 132 7.75 2.63 6.36
C THR A 132 7.69 1.96 5.00
N SER A 133 7.67 2.76 3.92
CA SER A 133 7.64 2.28 2.54
C SER A 133 8.99 1.67 2.15
N SER A 134 9.27 0.47 2.67
CA SER A 134 10.56 -0.21 2.57
C SER A 134 10.39 -1.64 2.06
N ALA A 135 11.48 -2.19 1.52
CA ALA A 135 11.52 -3.60 1.11
C ALA A 135 11.25 -4.56 2.29
N ALA A 136 11.68 -4.20 3.51
CA ALA A 136 11.43 -5.00 4.72
C ALA A 136 9.93 -5.08 5.08
N ASN A 137 9.15 -4.05 4.74
CA ASN A 137 7.70 -4.05 4.85
C ASN A 137 6.99 -4.57 3.59
N GLY A 138 7.74 -5.11 2.62
CA GLY A 138 7.20 -5.72 1.41
C GLY A 138 6.71 -4.73 0.35
N PHE A 139 7.05 -3.44 0.46
CA PHE A 139 6.83 -2.46 -0.61
C PHE A 139 7.75 -2.76 -1.79
N GLY A 140 7.26 -2.52 -3.01
CA GLY A 140 8.01 -2.76 -4.24
C GLY A 140 7.40 -2.09 -5.46
N MET A 141 8.25 -1.63 -6.36
CA MET A 141 7.85 -1.01 -7.62
C MET A 141 8.11 -1.95 -8.80
N ILE A 142 7.20 -1.90 -9.77
CA ILE A 142 7.36 -2.63 -11.02
C ILE A 142 8.48 -1.99 -11.83
N LYS A 143 9.41 -2.83 -12.32
CA LYS A 143 10.41 -2.35 -13.26
C LYS A 143 9.71 -1.99 -14.57
N TYR A 144 9.84 -0.74 -15.01
CA TYR A 144 9.33 -0.34 -16.33
C TYR A 144 9.95 -1.23 -17.42
N ALA A 145 9.08 -1.93 -18.16
CA ALA A 145 9.44 -2.91 -19.16
C ALA A 145 8.49 -2.82 -20.37
N PRO A 146 8.69 -1.85 -21.28
CA PRO A 146 7.81 -1.64 -22.44
C PRO A 146 8.03 -2.66 -23.56
N THR A 147 9.09 -3.46 -23.46
CA THR A 147 9.37 -4.59 -24.34
C THR A 147 9.49 -5.85 -23.51
N ARG A 148 9.16 -7.01 -24.11
CA ARG A 148 9.37 -8.30 -23.44
C ARG A 148 10.87 -8.47 -23.18
N GLN A 149 11.27 -8.64 -21.92
CA GLN A 149 12.64 -9.04 -21.62
C GLN A 149 12.82 -10.51 -22.00
N PRO A 150 13.86 -10.86 -22.78
CA PRO A 150 14.27 -12.26 -22.90
C PRO A 150 14.58 -12.81 -21.51
N SER A 151 14.23 -14.08 -21.28
CA SER A 151 14.45 -14.80 -20.03
C SER A 151 15.95 -15.01 -19.76
N ALA A 152 16.68 -13.97 -19.32
CA ALA A 152 18.04 -14.11 -18.79
C ALA A 152 18.53 -12.92 -17.93
N ARG A 153 19.30 -13.28 -16.88
CA ARG A 153 20.08 -12.49 -15.90
C ARG A 153 19.39 -11.94 -14.65
N THR A 154 19.47 -12.78 -13.62
CA THR A 154 19.50 -12.49 -12.19
C THR A 154 20.42 -11.30 -11.88
N SER A 155 19.84 -10.20 -11.42
CA SER A 155 20.53 -9.14 -10.69
C SER A 155 19.50 -8.57 -9.71
N LEU A 156 19.80 -8.72 -8.42
CA LEU A 156 19.00 -8.23 -7.30
C LEU A 156 19.13 -6.71 -7.19
N THR A 157 17.99 -6.02 -7.20
CA THR A 157 17.78 -4.68 -6.60
C THR A 157 16.29 -4.42 -6.66
N THR A 158 15.63 -4.38 -5.49
CA THR A 158 14.37 -3.70 -5.07
C THR A 158 13.18 -3.51 -6.04
N SER A 159 13.26 -4.02 -7.25
CA SER A 159 12.30 -3.90 -8.32
C SER A 159 11.85 -5.29 -8.69
N THR A 160 10.56 -5.55 -8.48
CA THR A 160 9.97 -6.86 -8.74
C THR A 160 9.82 -7.01 -10.25
N ARG A 161 10.44 -8.05 -10.82
CA ARG A 161 10.26 -8.38 -12.23
C ARG A 161 8.95 -9.12 -12.39
N CYS A 162 8.21 -8.77 -13.44
CA CYS A 162 7.07 -9.55 -13.90
C CYS A 162 7.64 -10.75 -14.68
N THR A 163 7.98 -11.82 -13.97
CA THR A 163 8.46 -13.09 -14.54
C THR A 163 7.39 -14.16 -14.39
#